data_AF-A0A0S8HW48-F1
#
_entry.id   AF-A0A0S8HW48-F1
#
_cell.length_a   1.000
_cell.length_b   1.000
_cell.length_c   1.000
_cell.angle_alpha   90.00
_cell.angle_beta   90.00
_cell.angle_gamma   90.00
#
_symmetry.space_group_name_H-M   'P 1'
#
loop_
_entity.id
_entity.type
_entity.pdbx_description
1 polymer ?
#
loop_
_entity_poly.entity_id
_entity_poly.type
_entity_poly.pdbx_seq_one_letter_code
_entity_poly.pdbx_strand_id
1 'polypeptide(L)'
;MKHLLDSDFQDYLDGNCPPNDNFIRKHLKTCEMCRRRLEQYNILYAGLNKEIAWVLPDSFADNLIAELPDRTAPLKAVYKFLSSEVFLTFAGIAAALGAVLYYIDFQVFMQFFYDIFKLEFDFTPLREEFTNIITLLNLPGLSFLLSGVLVLLIIGALDRFIIQNLIRT
;
A
#
# COMPACT_ATOMS: atom_id res chain seq x y z
N MET A 1 45.97 35.90 -4.33
CA MET A 1 44.60 35.52 -4.75
C MET A 1 43.65 36.59 -4.25
N LYS A 2 42.64 36.98 -5.05
CA LYS A 2 41.65 38.00 -4.65
C LYS A 2 40.55 37.33 -3.79
N HIS A 3 40.17 37.95 -2.67
CA HIS A 3 39.09 37.46 -1.79
C HIS A 3 37.71 37.92 -2.29
N LEU A 4 36.65 37.27 -1.82
CA LEU A 4 35.27 37.68 -2.04
C LEU A 4 34.98 39.03 -1.37
N LEU A 5 34.19 39.85 -2.04
CA LEU A 5 33.64 41.10 -1.52
C LEU A 5 32.42 40.82 -0.64
N ASP A 6 32.03 41.78 0.17
CA ASP A 6 30.84 41.65 1.03
C ASP A 6 29.55 41.51 0.21
N SER A 7 29.47 42.14 -0.97
CA SER A 7 28.38 41.94 -1.93
C SER A 7 28.27 40.49 -2.38
N ASP A 8 29.41 39.83 -2.64
CA ASP A 8 29.44 38.44 -3.10
C ASP A 8 28.94 37.48 -1.99
N PHE A 9 29.21 37.82 -0.72
CA PHE A 9 28.68 37.05 0.42
C PHE A 9 27.17 37.25 0.58
N GLN A 10 26.67 38.47 0.41
CA GLN A 10 25.24 38.77 0.49
C GLN A 10 24.47 38.07 -0.63
N ASP A 11 24.90 38.21 -1.89
CA ASP A 11 24.27 37.55 -3.03
C ASP A 11 24.24 36.02 -2.87
N TYR A 12 25.29 35.45 -2.27
CA TYR A 12 25.37 34.02 -1.97
C TYR A 12 24.40 33.59 -0.85
N LEU A 13 24.25 34.39 0.20
CA LEU A 13 23.34 34.08 1.32
C LEU A 13 21.87 34.28 0.96
N ASP A 14 21.58 35.28 0.12
CA ASP A 14 20.22 35.59 -0.34
C ASP A 14 19.75 34.65 -1.47
N GLY A 15 20.63 33.78 -1.98
CA GLY A 15 20.31 32.85 -3.07
C GLY A 15 20.20 33.51 -4.44
N ASN A 16 20.70 34.75 -4.58
CA ASN A 16 20.69 35.52 -5.83
C ASN A 16 21.76 35.06 -6.83
N CYS A 17 22.66 34.16 -6.42
CA CYS A 17 23.64 33.56 -7.32
C CYS A 17 22.96 32.64 -8.35
N PRO A 18 23.18 32.83 -9.66
CA PRO A 18 22.70 31.92 -10.68
C PRO A 18 23.17 30.49 -10.40
N PRO A 19 22.35 29.45 -10.66
CA PRO A 19 22.74 28.06 -10.40
C PRO A 19 24.00 27.61 -11.17
N ASN A 20 24.34 28.30 -12.25
CA ASN A 20 25.56 28.07 -13.03
C ASN A 20 26.79 28.83 -12.51
N ASP A 21 26.64 29.71 -11.53
CA ASP A 21 27.76 30.46 -10.96
C ASP A 21 28.49 29.63 -9.89
N ASN A 22 29.40 28.79 -10.38
CA ASN A 22 30.24 27.93 -9.56
C ASN A 22 31.44 28.67 -8.93
N PHE A 23 31.66 29.95 -9.24
CA PHE A 23 32.86 30.65 -8.78
C PHE A 23 32.92 30.78 -7.26
N ILE A 24 31.84 31.28 -6.65
CA ILE A 24 31.76 31.50 -5.20
C ILE A 24 31.87 30.17 -4.44
N ARG A 25 31.13 29.14 -4.88
CA ARG A 25 31.21 27.79 -4.28
C ARG A 25 32.61 27.19 -4.38
N LYS A 26 33.29 27.36 -5.52
CA LYS A 26 34.66 26.89 -5.72
C LYS A 26 35.66 27.67 -4.85
N HIS A 27 35.46 28.99 -4.72
CA HIS A 27 36.30 29.85 -3.89
C HIS A 27 36.20 29.49 -2.41
N LEU A 28 34.99 29.24 -1.89
CA LEU A 28 34.77 28.85 -0.49
C LEU A 28 35.39 27.48 -0.14
N LYS A 29 35.52 26.59 -1.12
CA LYS A 29 36.22 25.30 -0.95
C LYS A 29 37.73 25.48 -0.74
N THR A 30 38.35 26.47 -1.37
CA THR A 30 39.81 26.65 -1.35
C THR A 30 40.29 27.76 -0.42
N CYS A 31 39.48 28.80 -0.17
CA CYS A 31 39.87 29.93 0.66
C CYS A 31 39.30 29.82 2.08
N GLU A 32 40.17 29.52 3.05
CA GLU A 32 39.78 29.40 4.45
C GLU A 32 39.29 30.73 5.05
N MET A 33 39.93 31.86 4.72
CA MET A 33 39.51 33.17 5.23
C MET A 33 38.07 33.53 4.81
N CYS A 34 37.73 33.29 3.55
CA CYS A 34 36.38 33.58 3.05
C CYS A 34 35.35 32.65 3.70
N ARG A 35 35.73 31.42 4.04
CA ARG A 35 34.86 30.49 4.77
C ARG A 35 34.58 30.96 6.20
N ARG A 36 35.61 31.40 6.93
CA ARG A 36 35.43 31.97 8.28
C ARG A 36 34.57 33.23 8.26
N ARG A 37 34.74 34.08 7.23
CA ARG A 37 33.92 35.29 7.07
C ARG A 37 32.46 34.95 6.77
N LEU A 38 32.20 33.97 5.90
CA LEU A 38 30.85 33.45 5.65
C LEU A 38 30.21 32.87 6.93
N GLU A 39 30.98 32.16 7.75
CA GLU A 39 30.51 31.64 9.03
C GLU A 39 30.07 32.76 9.99
N GLN A 40 30.82 33.87 10.06
CA GLN A 40 30.43 35.06 10.84
C GLN A 40 29.11 35.65 10.35
N TYR A 41 28.90 35.75 9.04
CA TYR A 41 27.62 36.18 8.49
C TYR A 41 26.48 35.23 8.86
N ASN A 42 26.68 33.91 8.76
CA ASN A 42 25.68 32.92 9.15
C ASN A 42 25.30 33.03 10.64
N ILE A 43 26.26 33.30 11.53
CA ILE A 43 26.00 33.52 12.96
C ILE A 43 25.11 34.75 13.16
N LEU A 44 25.38 35.85 12.46
CA LEU A 44 24.58 37.06 12.50
C LEU A 44 23.14 36.81 12.02
N TYR A 45 22.98 36.15 10.87
CA TYR A 45 21.67 35.78 10.32
C TYR A 45 20.90 34.79 11.22
N ALA A 46 21.59 33.86 11.87
CA ALA A 46 20.97 32.96 12.84
C ALA A 46 20.47 33.70 14.09
N GLY A 47 21.13 34.81 14.48
CA GLY A 47 20.63 35.72 15.51
C GLY A 47 19.36 36.45 15.08
N LEU A 48 19.37 37.02 13.87
CA LEU A 48 18.23 37.74 13.29
C LEU A 48 16.98 36.84 13.13
N ASN A 49 17.16 35.59 12.70
CA ASN A 49 16.04 34.63 12.56
C ASN A 49 15.40 34.24 13.90
N LYS A 50 16.10 34.37 15.03
CA LYS A 50 15.53 34.06 16.36
C LYS A 50 14.62 35.16 16.89
N GLU A 51 14.78 36.39 16.43
CA GLU A 51 13.96 37.52 16.89
C GLU A 51 12.58 37.56 16.23
N ILE A 52 12.43 36.90 15.07
CA ILE A 52 11.16 36.86 14.35
C ILE A 52 10.40 35.60 14.76
N ALA A 53 9.77 35.65 15.92
CA ALA A 53 8.78 34.67 16.33
C ALA A 53 7.53 34.82 15.43
N TRP A 54 7.58 34.25 14.22
CA TRP A 54 6.38 34.03 13.42
C TRP A 54 5.51 33.02 14.18
N VAL A 55 4.50 33.52 14.87
CA VAL A 55 3.44 32.68 15.42
C VAL A 55 2.66 32.15 14.21
N LEU A 56 2.92 30.89 13.86
CA LEU A 56 2.10 30.19 12.88
C LEU A 56 0.70 30.03 13.48
N PRO A 57 -0.36 30.28 12.70
CA PRO A 57 -1.73 30.05 13.17
C PRO A 57 -1.91 28.57 13.50
N ASP A 58 -2.72 28.27 14.52
CA ASP A 58 -2.91 26.91 15.06
C ASP A 58 -3.32 25.88 13.99
N SER A 59 -3.98 26.33 12.90
CA SER A 59 -4.43 25.50 11.79
C SER A 59 -3.42 25.36 10.63
N PHE A 60 -2.21 25.91 10.75
CA PHE A 60 -1.22 25.89 9.66
C PHE A 60 -0.84 24.46 9.27
N ALA A 61 -0.58 23.60 10.27
CA ALA A 61 -0.21 22.21 10.02
C ALA A 61 -1.33 21.44 9.33
N ASP A 62 -2.57 21.62 9.78
CA ASP A 62 -3.75 20.95 9.21
C ASP A 62 -3.99 21.39 7.76
N ASN A 63 -3.88 22.69 7.49
CA ASN A 63 -4.03 23.24 6.14
C ASN A 63 -2.92 22.75 5.21
N LEU A 64 -1.67 22.71 5.68
CA LEU A 64 -0.54 22.23 4.90
C LEU A 64 -0.68 20.73 4.57
N ILE A 65 -1.13 19.92 5.53
CA ILE A 65 -1.35 18.49 5.35
C ILE A 65 -2.51 18.23 4.37
N ALA A 66 -3.57 19.05 4.43
CA ALA A 66 -4.71 18.95 3.51
C ALA A 66 -4.35 19.30 2.06
N GLU A 67 -3.34 20.15 1.85
CA GLU A 67 -2.89 20.59 0.53
C GLU A 67 -1.83 19.66 -0.10
N LEU A 68 -1.25 18.74 0.68
CA LEU A 68 -0.35 17.73 0.13
C LEU A 68 -1.14 16.79 -0.78
N PRO A 69 -0.69 16.57 -2.03
CA PRO A 69 -1.35 15.64 -2.94
C PRO A 69 -1.38 14.26 -2.28
N ASP A 70 -2.59 13.80 -1.97
CA ASP A 70 -2.82 12.53 -1.28
C ASP A 70 -2.26 11.39 -2.14
N ARG A 71 -1.03 10.97 -1.83
CA ARG A 71 -0.34 9.88 -2.53
C ARG A 71 -1.07 8.55 -2.36
N THR A 72 -2.09 8.48 -1.49
CA THR A 72 -2.93 7.30 -1.27
C THR A 72 -4.27 7.34 -2.01
N ALA A 73 -4.61 8.47 -2.66
CA ALA A 73 -5.84 8.60 -3.45
C ALA A 73 -6.03 7.52 -4.55
N PRO A 74 -5.00 7.15 -5.35
CA PRO A 74 -5.19 6.08 -6.33
C PRO A 74 -5.40 4.71 -5.67
N LEU A 75 -4.77 4.47 -4.51
CA LEU A 75 -4.88 3.20 -3.79
C LEU A 75 -6.27 3.04 -3.13
N LYS A 76 -6.83 4.10 -2.54
CA LYS A 76 -8.19 4.04 -1.95
C LYS A 76 -9.28 3.80 -2.98
N ALA A 77 -9.18 4.39 -4.17
CA ALA A 77 -10.16 4.20 -5.24
C ALA A 77 -10.12 2.77 -5.79
N VAL A 78 -8.92 2.24 -6.03
CA VAL A 78 -8.71 0.84 -6.48
C VAL A 78 -9.16 -0.15 -5.41
N TYR A 79 -8.87 0.10 -4.13
CA TYR A 79 -9.27 -0.78 -3.03
C TYR A 79 -10.80 -0.82 -2.84
N LYS A 80 -11.49 0.32 -2.97
CA LYS A 80 -12.96 0.39 -2.87
C LYS A 80 -13.66 -0.30 -4.05
N PHE A 81 -13.08 -0.21 -5.25
CA PHE A 81 -13.62 -0.84 -6.45
C PHE A 81 -13.38 -2.36 -6.44
N LEU A 82 -12.14 -2.82 -6.20
CA LEU A 82 -11.83 -4.26 -6.15
C LEU A 82 -12.52 -4.96 -4.97
N SER A 83 -12.52 -4.39 -3.76
CA SER A 83 -13.11 -5.11 -2.62
C SER A 83 -14.62 -5.31 -2.75
N SER A 84 -15.35 -4.38 -3.37
CA SER A 84 -16.81 -4.52 -3.51
C SER A 84 -17.20 -5.48 -4.63
N GLU A 85 -16.58 -5.38 -5.81
CA GLU A 85 -16.92 -6.25 -6.95
C GLU A 85 -16.40 -7.67 -6.78
N VAL A 86 -15.18 -7.83 -6.24
CA VAL A 86 -14.59 -9.16 -5.98
C VAL A 86 -15.40 -9.86 -4.90
N PHE A 87 -15.77 -9.17 -3.82
CA PHE A 87 -16.62 -9.74 -2.77
C PHE A 87 -17.98 -10.17 -3.29
N LEU A 88 -18.67 -9.33 -4.07
CA LEU A 88 -19.97 -9.67 -4.67
C LEU A 88 -19.86 -10.84 -5.64
N THR A 89 -18.78 -10.92 -6.42
CA THR A 89 -18.54 -12.03 -7.35
C THR A 89 -18.36 -13.34 -6.59
N PHE A 90 -17.52 -13.34 -5.55
CA PHE A 90 -17.31 -14.53 -4.72
C PHE A 90 -18.56 -14.92 -3.93
N ALA A 91 -19.29 -13.95 -3.38
CA ALA A 91 -20.56 -14.20 -2.71
C ALA A 91 -21.60 -14.80 -3.67
N GLY A 92 -21.64 -14.33 -4.92
CA GLY A 92 -22.49 -14.89 -5.99
C GLY A 92 -22.10 -16.33 -6.35
N ILE A 93 -20.81 -16.60 -6.52
CA ILE A 93 -20.30 -17.96 -6.80
C ILE A 93 -20.63 -18.91 -5.63
N ALA A 94 -20.42 -18.45 -4.39
CA ALA A 94 -20.74 -19.21 -3.19
C ALA A 94 -22.24 -19.53 -3.09
N ALA A 95 -23.10 -18.56 -3.34
CA ALA A 95 -24.55 -18.73 -3.34
C ALA A 95 -25.01 -19.69 -4.46
N ALA A 96 -24.43 -19.56 -5.66
CA ALA A 96 -24.72 -20.45 -6.79
C ALA A 96 -24.27 -21.89 -6.51
N LEU A 97 -23.06 -22.08 -5.97
CA LEU A 97 -22.57 -23.40 -5.53
C LEU A 97 -23.45 -23.98 -4.42
N GLY A 98 -23.84 -23.19 -3.43
CA GLY A 98 -24.76 -23.62 -2.38
C GLY A 98 -26.11 -24.06 -2.93
N ALA A 99 -26.67 -23.32 -3.88
CA ALA A 99 -27.92 -23.68 -4.55
C ALA A 99 -27.78 -24.97 -5.38
N VAL A 100 -26.68 -25.12 -6.12
CA VAL A 100 -26.38 -26.32 -6.90
C VAL A 100 -26.22 -27.52 -5.98
N LEU A 101 -25.46 -27.41 -4.88
CA LEU A 101 -25.27 -28.50 -3.93
C LEU A 101 -26.54 -28.86 -3.14
N TYR A 102 -27.46 -27.92 -2.98
CA TYR A 102 -28.74 -28.17 -2.33
C TYR A 102 -29.72 -28.94 -3.24
N TYR A 103 -29.77 -28.60 -4.53
CA TYR A 103 -30.72 -29.19 -5.47
C TYR A 103 -30.16 -30.37 -6.28
N ILE A 104 -28.85 -30.41 -6.50
CA ILE A 104 -28.17 -31.45 -7.26
C ILE A 104 -27.46 -32.37 -6.29
N ASP A 105 -27.75 -33.66 -6.41
CA ASP A 105 -27.06 -34.70 -5.66
C ASP A 105 -25.55 -34.58 -5.87
N PHE A 106 -24.79 -34.45 -4.79
CA PHE A 106 -23.35 -34.19 -4.80
C PHE A 106 -22.57 -35.18 -5.68
N GLN A 107 -23.11 -36.39 -5.80
CA GLN A 107 -22.56 -37.44 -6.65
C GLN A 107 -22.55 -37.07 -8.15
N VAL A 108 -23.60 -36.41 -8.64
CA VAL A 108 -23.69 -35.96 -10.04
C VAL A 108 -22.71 -34.83 -10.32
N PHE A 109 -22.54 -33.93 -9.36
CA PHE A 109 -21.59 -32.81 -9.48
C PHE A 109 -20.13 -33.29 -9.55
N MET A 110 -19.75 -34.24 -8.68
CA MET A 110 -18.39 -34.80 -8.70
C MET A 110 -18.08 -35.56 -9.99
N GLN A 111 -19.07 -36.26 -10.54
CA GLN A 111 -18.91 -36.98 -11.80
C GLN A 111 -18.73 -36.02 -12.98
N PHE A 112 -19.49 -34.93 -13.02
CA PHE A 112 -19.31 -33.87 -14.02
C PHE A 112 -17.91 -33.21 -13.94
N PHE A 113 -17.41 -32.97 -12.73
CA PHE A 113 -16.07 -32.41 -12.53
C PHE A 113 -14.97 -33.36 -13.00
N TYR A 114 -15.12 -34.66 -12.72
CA TYR A 114 -14.23 -35.71 -13.23
C TYR A 114 -14.22 -35.74 -14.76
N ASP A 115 -15.40 -35.69 -15.38
CA ASP A 115 -15.56 -35.76 -16.84
C ASP A 115 -15.00 -34.52 -17.56
N ILE A 116 -15.21 -33.32 -17.02
CA ILE A 116 -14.74 -32.06 -17.63
C ILE A 116 -13.23 -31.89 -17.49
N PHE A 117 -12.70 -32.08 -16.29
CA PHE A 117 -11.29 -31.76 -16.05
C PHE A 117 -10.35 -32.92 -16.39
N LYS A 118 -10.88 -34.13 -16.66
CA LYS A 118 -10.10 -35.36 -16.91
C LYS A 118 -8.92 -35.49 -15.94
N LEU A 119 -9.13 -35.07 -14.70
CA LEU A 119 -8.10 -35.09 -13.68
C LEU A 119 -7.86 -36.55 -13.33
N GLU A 120 -6.65 -37.06 -13.59
CA GLU A 120 -6.17 -38.37 -13.10
C GLU A 120 -5.97 -38.40 -11.58
N PHE A 121 -6.51 -37.42 -10.85
CA PHE A 121 -6.49 -37.43 -9.40
C PHE A 121 -7.61 -38.33 -8.89
N ASP A 122 -7.20 -39.41 -8.25
CA ASP A 122 -8.13 -40.28 -7.54
C ASP A 122 -8.63 -39.56 -6.28
N PHE A 123 -9.87 -39.07 -6.34
CA PHE A 123 -10.53 -38.38 -5.23
C PHE A 123 -11.27 -39.36 -4.30
N THR A 124 -11.22 -40.68 -4.54
CA THR A 124 -11.80 -41.68 -3.61
C THR A 124 -11.31 -41.55 -2.17
N PRO A 125 -10.02 -41.33 -1.84
CA PRO A 125 -9.59 -41.19 -0.45
C PRO A 125 -10.17 -39.95 0.23
N LEU A 126 -10.30 -38.84 -0.51
CA LEU A 126 -10.91 -37.61 0.00
C LEU A 126 -12.42 -37.79 0.22
N ARG A 127 -13.09 -38.54 -0.67
CA ARG A 127 -14.51 -38.86 -0.54
C ARG A 127 -14.80 -39.63 0.75
N GLU A 128 -14.03 -40.68 1.03
CA GLU A 128 -14.25 -41.53 2.20
C GLU A 128 -14.03 -40.78 3.52
N GLU A 129 -12.94 -40.00 3.62
CA GLU A 129 -12.67 -39.10 4.74
C GLU A 129 -13.81 -38.10 4.96
N PHE A 130 -14.29 -37.45 3.88
CA PHE A 130 -15.37 -36.46 3.98
C PHE A 130 -16.69 -37.09 4.41
N THR A 131 -17.04 -38.26 3.87
CA THR A 131 -18.27 -38.98 4.26
C THR A 131 -18.20 -39.49 5.69
N ASN A 132 -17.03 -39.90 6.18
CA ASN A 132 -16.85 -40.32 7.57
C ASN A 132 -16.98 -39.13 8.52
N ILE A 133 -16.43 -37.97 8.19
CA ILE A 133 -16.59 -36.75 8.99
C ILE A 133 -18.08 -36.33 9.02
N ILE A 134 -18.77 -36.35 7.88
CA ILE A 134 -20.19 -35.96 7.80
C ILE A 134 -21.08 -36.93 8.59
N THR A 135 -20.81 -38.24 8.52
CA THR A 135 -21.60 -39.25 9.24
C THR A 135 -21.30 -39.24 10.75
N LEU A 136 -20.06 -38.96 11.17
CA LEU A 136 -19.69 -38.84 12.59
C LEU A 136 -20.35 -37.63 13.26
N LEU A 137 -20.62 -36.58 12.50
CA LEU A 137 -21.19 -35.34 13.02
C LEU A 137 -22.72 -35.25 12.97
N ASN A 138 -23.43 -36.25 12.42
CA ASN A 138 -24.89 -36.50 12.36
C ASN A 138 -25.84 -35.39 12.87
N LEU A 139 -25.65 -34.16 12.40
CA LEU A 139 -26.40 -32.98 12.80
C LEU A 139 -27.09 -32.45 11.54
N PRO A 140 -28.42 -32.40 11.50
CA PRO A 140 -29.15 -31.88 10.36
C PRO A 140 -28.74 -30.41 10.14
N GLY A 141 -28.05 -30.13 9.03
CA GLY A 141 -27.58 -28.78 8.65
C GLY A 141 -26.08 -28.54 8.77
N LEU A 142 -25.29 -29.47 9.31
CA LEU A 142 -23.84 -29.28 9.45
C LEU A 142 -23.09 -29.38 8.10
N SER A 143 -23.63 -30.12 7.13
CA SER A 143 -23.14 -30.13 5.74
C SER A 143 -23.14 -28.73 5.12
N PHE A 144 -24.19 -27.94 5.40
CA PHE A 144 -24.31 -26.55 4.93
C PHE A 144 -23.28 -25.62 5.60
N LEU A 145 -23.05 -25.81 6.90
CA LEU A 145 -22.02 -25.06 7.64
C LEU A 145 -20.62 -25.40 7.14
N LEU A 146 -20.30 -26.68 6.94
CA LEU A 146 -18.99 -27.11 6.43
C LEU A 146 -18.76 -26.61 5.00
N SER A 147 -19.76 -26.64 4.12
CA SER A 147 -19.62 -26.06 2.78
C SER A 147 -19.41 -24.55 2.85
N GLY A 148 -20.10 -23.85 3.76
CA GLY A 148 -19.90 -22.42 3.98
C GLY A 148 -18.48 -22.09 4.48
N VAL A 149 -17.97 -22.85 5.45
CA VAL A 149 -16.61 -22.69 5.99
C VAL A 149 -15.55 -22.99 4.92
N LEU A 150 -15.73 -24.02 4.11
CA LEU A 150 -14.81 -24.36 3.02
C LEU A 150 -14.74 -23.23 1.99
N VAL A 151 -15.90 -22.69 1.59
CA VAL A 151 -15.96 -21.58 0.65
C VAL A 151 -15.30 -20.32 1.23
N LEU A 152 -15.55 -20.00 2.51
CA LEU A 152 -14.89 -18.88 3.19
C LEU A 152 -13.36 -19.06 3.27
N LEU A 153 -12.88 -20.29 3.49
CA LEU A 153 -11.44 -20.60 3.49
C LEU A 153 -10.82 -20.38 2.11
N ILE A 154 -11.49 -20.82 1.04
CA ILE A 154 -11.02 -20.63 -0.34
C ILE A 154 -10.98 -19.14 -0.70
N ILE A 155 -12.04 -18.40 -0.35
CA ILE A 155 -12.11 -16.94 -0.57
C ILE A 155 -10.98 -16.24 0.19
N GLY A 156 -10.80 -16.57 1.48
CA GLY A 156 -9.73 -15.98 2.30
C GLY A 156 -8.32 -16.32 1.80
N ALA A 157 -8.11 -17.53 1.27
CA ALA A 157 -6.84 -17.91 0.67
C ALA A 157 -6.56 -17.13 -0.63
N LEU A 158 -7.57 -16.96 -1.48
CA LEU A 158 -7.46 -16.18 -2.72
C LEU A 158 -7.22 -14.69 -2.45
N ASP A 159 -7.94 -14.11 -1.50
CA ASP A 159 -7.77 -12.71 -1.11
C ASP A 159 -6.35 -12.46 -0.59
N ARG A 160 -5.84 -13.36 0.26
CA ARG A 160 -4.47 -13.28 0.76
C ARG A 160 -3.42 -13.45 -0.34
N PHE A 161 -3.68 -14.31 -1.32
CA PHE A 161 -2.79 -14.54 -2.46
C PHE A 161 -2.72 -13.32 -3.40
N ILE A 162 -3.87 -12.67 -3.65
CA ILE A 162 -3.95 -11.46 -4.48
C ILE A 162 -3.23 -10.29 -3.77
N ILE A 163 -3.49 -10.07 -2.49
CA ILE A 163 -2.86 -8.99 -1.71
C ILE A 163 -1.34 -9.17 -1.66
N GLN A 164 -0.84 -10.39 -1.44
CA GLN A 164 0.60 -10.65 -1.39
C GLN A 164 1.32 -10.42 -2.72
N ASN A 165 0.68 -10.72 -3.85
CA ASN A 165 1.27 -10.47 -5.16
C ASN A 165 1.22 -8.99 -5.57
N LEU A 166 0.20 -8.24 -5.13
CA LEU A 166 0.04 -6.83 -5.49
C LEU A 166 0.98 -5.89 -4.72
N ILE A 167 1.43 -6.27 -3.51
CA ILE A 167 2.43 -5.51 -2.72
C ILE A 167 3.85 -5.68 -3.29
N ARG A 168 4.08 -6.68 -4.14
CA ARG A 168 5.40 -7.04 -4.66
C ARG A 168 5.77 -6.35 -5.98
N THR A 169 4.84 -5.63 -6.60
CA THR A 169 4.99 -4.83 -7.83
C THR A 169 4.94 -3.34 -7.53
#